data_AF-A0A0M3B1X9-F1
#
_entry.id   AF-A0A0M3B1X9-F1
#
_cell.length_a   1.000
_cell.length_b   1.000
_cell.length_c   1.000
_cell.angle_alpha   90.00
_cell.angle_beta   90.00
_cell.angle_gamma   90.00
#
_symmetry.space_group_name_H-M   'P 1'
#
loop_
_entity.id
_entity.type
_entity.pdbx_description
1 polymer ?
#
loop_
_entity_poly.entity_id
_entity_poly.type
_entity_poly.pdbx_seq_one_letter_code
_entity_poly.pdbx_strand_id
1 'polypeptide(L)'
;MPSVEYKGFAHPRVEARIPRLTDAHMLGQYVKITCRLCKITRTYRPLDIIKLVGDVHVLKLQHRFRCEKCMRKDYMEVEFKSVMGSEIVGMQIRELVEIRMVKKPIWRDRKL
;
A
#
# COMPACT_ATOMS: atom_id res chain seq x y z
N MET A 1 -12.73 -6.56 -15.17
CA MET A 1 -11.90 -5.40 -15.56
C MET A 1 -10.44 -5.81 -15.41
N PRO A 2 -9.60 -5.76 -16.46
CA PRO A 2 -8.21 -6.14 -16.34
C PRO A 2 -7.48 -5.12 -15.48
N SER A 3 -6.77 -5.62 -14.47
CA SER A 3 -5.85 -4.87 -13.62
C SER A 3 -4.77 -4.23 -14.48
N VAL A 4 -4.89 -2.93 -14.75
CA VAL A 4 -3.86 -2.18 -15.47
C VAL A 4 -2.62 -2.12 -14.59
N GLU A 5 -1.56 -2.83 -14.99
CA GLU A 5 -0.23 -2.69 -14.38
C GLU A 5 0.30 -1.29 -14.70
N TYR A 6 0.15 -0.34 -13.79
CA TYR A 6 0.77 0.98 -13.94
C TYR A 6 2.23 0.89 -13.49
N LYS A 7 3.17 0.90 -14.44
CA LYS A 7 4.62 1.03 -14.16
C LYS A 7 5.07 2.44 -14.52
N GLY A 8 5.46 3.23 -13.53
CA GLY A 8 6.08 4.56 -13.70
C GLY A 8 5.15 5.75 -13.48
N PHE A 9 5.65 6.95 -13.83
CA PHE A 9 4.87 8.19 -13.80
C PHE A 9 3.88 8.21 -14.97
N ALA A 10 2.59 8.05 -14.67
CA ALA A 10 1.54 8.28 -15.65
C ALA A 10 1.43 9.78 -15.95
N HIS A 11 1.12 10.16 -17.19
CA HIS A 11 0.77 11.55 -17.50
C HIS A 11 -0.38 12.00 -16.56
N PRO A 12 -0.42 13.24 -16.03
CA PRO A 12 -1.40 13.66 -15.02
C PRO A 12 -2.87 13.35 -15.37
N ARG A 13 -3.24 13.45 -16.66
CA ARG A 13 -4.58 13.05 -17.16
C ARG A 13 -4.90 11.57 -16.96
N VAL A 14 -3.93 10.69 -17.11
CA VAL A 14 -4.07 9.24 -16.94
C VAL A 14 -4.08 8.91 -15.45
N GLU A 15 -3.22 9.56 -14.66
CA GLU A 15 -3.16 9.42 -13.20
C GLU A 15 -4.51 9.76 -12.53
N ALA A 16 -5.20 10.80 -13.03
CA ALA A 16 -6.52 11.20 -12.54
C ALA A 16 -7.64 10.16 -12.77
N ARG A 17 -7.43 9.20 -13.68
CA ARG A 17 -8.38 8.11 -13.96
C ARG A 17 -8.10 6.85 -13.14
N ILE A 18 -6.99 6.82 -12.40
CA ILE A 18 -6.64 5.67 -11.57
C ILE A 18 -7.54 5.67 -10.34
N PRO A 19 -8.23 4.54 -10.03
CA PRO A 19 -9.05 4.44 -8.84
C PRO A 19 -8.26 4.76 -7.58
N ARG A 20 -8.91 5.45 -6.65
CA ARG A 20 -8.33 5.77 -5.34
C ARG A 20 -8.67 4.70 -4.31
N LEU A 21 -8.06 4.78 -3.14
CA LEU A 21 -8.33 3.87 -2.03
C LEU A 21 -9.80 3.90 -1.59
N THR A 22 -10.45 5.07 -1.65
CA THR A 22 -11.88 5.19 -1.32
C THR A 22 -12.76 4.44 -2.32
N ASP A 23 -12.47 4.56 -3.62
CA ASP A 23 -13.18 3.83 -4.68
C ASP A 23 -12.99 2.32 -4.53
N ALA A 24 -11.75 1.89 -4.27
CA ALA A 24 -11.42 0.49 -4.04
C ALA A 24 -12.18 -0.08 -2.84
N HIS A 25 -12.36 0.70 -1.78
CA HIS A 25 -13.18 0.30 -0.63
C HIS A 25 -14.66 0.12 -1.00
N MET A 26 -15.24 1.08 -1.73
CA MET A 26 -16.64 1.00 -2.17
C MET A 26 -16.90 -0.21 -3.07
N LEU A 27 -15.91 -0.61 -3.87
CA LEU A 27 -15.96 -1.79 -4.72
C LEU A 27 -15.66 -3.11 -3.99
N GLY A 28 -15.46 -3.08 -2.66
CA GLY A 28 -15.13 -4.27 -1.86
C GLY A 28 -13.76 -4.87 -2.19
N GLN A 29 -12.85 -4.08 -2.75
CA GLN A 29 -11.50 -4.51 -3.11
C GLN A 29 -10.55 -4.42 -1.92
N TYR A 30 -9.48 -5.20 -1.99
CA TYR A 30 -8.38 -5.19 -1.03
C TYR A 30 -7.11 -4.68 -1.66
N VAL A 31 -6.22 -4.12 -0.85
CA VAL A 31 -4.89 -3.72 -1.31
C VAL A 31 -3.94 -4.87 -1.11
N LYS A 32 -3.49 -5.48 -2.21
CA LYS A 32 -2.48 -6.52 -2.22
C LYS A 32 -1.12 -5.87 -2.45
N ILE A 33 -0.17 -6.16 -1.57
CA ILE A 33 1.19 -5.65 -1.64
C ILE A 33 2.14 -6.83 -1.71
N THR A 34 2.94 -6.86 -2.77
CA THR A 34 3.89 -7.94 -3.02
C THR A 34 5.29 -7.38 -3.12
N CYS A 35 6.22 -7.90 -2.34
CA CYS A 35 7.64 -7.65 -2.60
C CYS A 35 8.11 -8.65 -3.65
N ARG A 36 8.40 -8.20 -4.89
CA ARG A 36 8.88 -9.06 -5.98
C ARG A 36 10.23 -9.73 -5.67
N LEU A 37 11.05 -9.11 -4.81
CA LEU A 37 12.34 -9.67 -4.38
C LEU A 37 12.16 -10.78 -3.33
N CYS A 38 11.41 -10.52 -2.26
CA CYS A 38 11.23 -11.48 -1.16
C CYS A 38 10.07 -12.46 -1.39
N LYS A 39 9.25 -12.24 -2.41
CA LYS A 39 8.00 -12.97 -2.72
C LYS A 39 6.98 -13.00 -1.57
N ILE A 40 7.05 -12.02 -0.66
CA ILE A 40 6.10 -11.90 0.44
C ILE A 40 4.91 -11.08 -0.05
N THR A 41 3.71 -11.64 0.10
CA THR A 41 2.45 -10.98 -0.23
C THR A 41 1.71 -10.66 1.07
N ARG A 42 1.23 -9.42 1.20
CA ARG A 42 0.40 -8.96 2.31
C ARG A 42 -0.85 -8.30 1.75
N THR A 43 -1.97 -8.48 2.43
CA THR A 43 -3.23 -7.89 2.01
C THR A 43 -3.77 -7.00 3.13
N TYR A 44 -4.31 -5.85 2.74
CA TYR A 44 -4.76 -4.80 3.65
C TYR A 44 -6.15 -4.32 3.23
N ARG A 45 -6.90 -3.82 4.21
CA ARG A 45 -8.13 -3.06 3.93
C ARG A 45 -7.76 -1.67 3.43
N PRO A 46 -8.40 -1.14 2.37
CA PRO A 46 -8.13 0.20 1.88
C PRO A 46 -8.32 1.29 2.96
N LEU A 47 -9.37 1.15 3.80
CA LEU A 47 -9.65 2.10 4.90
C LEU A 47 -8.50 2.24 5.90
N ASP A 48 -7.81 1.13 6.20
CA ASP A 48 -6.69 1.15 7.15
C ASP A 48 -5.51 1.95 6.57
N ILE A 49 -5.28 1.81 5.27
CA ILE A 49 -4.25 2.56 4.57
C ILE A 49 -4.62 4.05 4.48
N ILE A 50 -5.89 4.38 4.23
CA ILE A 50 -6.37 5.76 4.19
C ILE A 50 -6.06 6.49 5.51
N LYS A 51 -6.24 5.83 6.67
CA LYS A 51 -5.90 6.42 7.98
C LYS A 51 -4.41 6.77 8.13
N LEU A 52 -3.52 6.07 7.42
CA LEU A 52 -2.07 6.26 7.51
C LEU A 52 -1.54 7.29 6.51
N VAL A 53 -2.11 7.33 5.31
CA VAL A 53 -1.51 8.02 4.16
C VAL A 53 -2.46 9.00 3.48
N GLY A 54 -3.74 8.98 3.83
CA GLY A 54 -4.82 9.68 3.12
C GLY A 54 -5.31 8.92 1.89
N ASP A 55 -6.26 9.54 1.17
CA ASP A 55 -6.86 8.98 -0.03
C ASP A 55 -5.95 9.19 -1.25
N VAL A 56 -5.21 8.13 -1.61
CA VAL A 56 -4.27 8.10 -2.74
C VAL A 56 -4.60 6.93 -3.67
N HIS A 57 -4.08 6.97 -4.90
CA HIS A 57 -4.16 5.86 -5.84
C HIS A 57 -2.91 4.95 -5.74
N VAL A 58 -2.96 3.80 -6.43
CA VAL A 58 -1.99 2.70 -6.32
C VAL A 58 -0.53 3.11 -6.60
N LEU A 59 -0.27 3.91 -7.63
CA LEU A 59 1.10 4.34 -7.98
C LEU A 59 1.77 5.12 -6.85
N LYS A 60 1.07 6.11 -6.28
CA LYS A 60 1.58 6.86 -5.12
C LYS A 60 1.76 5.97 -3.90
N LEU A 61 0.95 4.92 -3.78
CA LEU A 61 1.02 3.98 -2.67
C LEU A 61 2.25 3.07 -2.76
N GLN A 62 2.60 2.62 -3.97
CA GLN A 62 3.75 1.74 -4.22
C GLN A 62 5.07 2.31 -3.69
N HIS A 63 5.29 3.62 -3.85
CA HIS A 63 6.52 4.29 -3.40
C HIS A 63 6.61 4.51 -1.89
N ARG A 64 5.52 4.31 -1.14
CA ARG A 64 5.46 4.57 0.30
C ARG A 64 5.69 3.31 1.13
N PHE A 65 5.42 2.14 0.58
CA PHE A 65 5.64 0.88 1.27
C PHE A 65 7.10 0.44 1.22
N ARG A 66 7.50 -0.29 2.28
CA ARG A 66 8.79 -0.98 2.36
C ARG A 66 8.53 -2.42 2.74
N CYS A 67 9.31 -3.33 2.17
CA CYS A 67 9.26 -4.72 2.58
C CYS A 67 9.79 -4.88 4.00
N GLU A 68 9.09 -5.61 4.86
CA GLU A 68 9.53 -5.84 6.25
C GLU A 68 10.82 -6.65 6.35
N LYS A 69 11.09 -7.51 5.36
CA LYS A 69 12.26 -8.39 5.37
C LYS A 69 13.52 -7.71 4.83
N CYS A 70 13.43 -7.10 3.64
CA CYS A 70 14.59 -6.48 2.99
C CYS A 70 14.67 -4.97 3.17
N MET A 71 13.64 -4.32 3.74
CA MET A 71 13.52 -2.87 3.94
C MET A 71 13.63 -2.01 2.68
N ARG A 72 13.65 -2.63 1.49
CA ARG A 72 13.68 -1.96 0.19
C ARG A 72 12.27 -1.60 -0.27
N LYS A 73 12.20 -0.50 -1.04
CA LYS A 73 10.97 -0.01 -1.68
C LYS A 73 10.90 -0.34 -3.18
N ASP A 74 12.04 -0.58 -3.82
CA ASP A 74 12.16 -0.60 -5.29
C ASP A 74 11.49 -1.83 -5.92
N TYR A 75 11.34 -2.90 -5.15
CA TYR A 75 10.71 -4.15 -5.58
C TYR A 75 9.30 -4.32 -5.03
N MET A 76 8.70 -3.24 -4.49
CA MET A 76 7.33 -3.29 -4.00
C MET A 76 6.39 -3.11 -5.17
N GLU A 77 5.36 -3.95 -5.24
CA GLU A 77 4.26 -3.86 -6.17
C GLU A 77 2.96 -3.81 -5.38
N VAL A 78 2.06 -2.95 -5.80
CA VAL A 78 0.78 -2.73 -5.15
C VAL A 78 -0.31 -2.88 -6.19
N GLU A 79 -1.36 -3.62 -5.85
CA GLU A 79 -2.49 -3.91 -6.73
C GLU A 79 -3.79 -3.89 -5.92
N PHE A 80 -4.87 -3.48 -6.55
CA PHE A 80 -6.21 -3.75 -6.02
C PHE A 80 -6.63 -5.16 -6.41
N LYS A 81 -6.91 -6.00 -5.42
CA LYS A 81 -7.44 -7.34 -5.61
C LYS A 81 -8.93 -7.33 -5.29
N SER A 82 -9.75 -7.59 -6.29
CA SER A 82 -11.13 -8.06 -6.09
C SER A 82 -11.07 -9.53 -5.68
N VAL A 83 -11.81 -9.90 -4.65
CA VAL A 83 -11.82 -11.25 -4.10
C VAL A 83 -13.20 -11.84 -4.37
N MET A 84 -13.26 -13.03 -4.97
CA MET A 84 -14.53 -13.76 -5.09
C MET A 84 -14.86 -14.45 -3.76
N GLY A 85 -16.14 -14.65 -3.43
CA GLY A 85 -16.57 -15.12 -2.10
C GLY A 85 -15.87 -16.39 -1.60
N SER A 86 -15.48 -17.29 -2.50
CA SER A 86 -14.72 -18.52 -2.19
C SER A 86 -13.25 -18.26 -1.83
N GLU A 87 -12.62 -17.21 -2.35
CA GLU A 87 -11.24 -16.84 -2.04
C GLU A 87 -11.10 -16.08 -0.71
N ILE A 88 -12.20 -15.61 -0.14
CA ILE A 88 -12.21 -14.90 1.15
C ILE A 88 -11.86 -15.88 2.28
N VAL A 89 -12.33 -17.13 2.18
CA VAL A 89 -12.11 -18.18 3.17
C VAL A 89 -10.64 -18.61 3.12
N GLY A 90 -9.86 -18.18 4.13
CA GLY A 90 -8.42 -18.43 4.23
C GLY A 90 -7.52 -17.26 3.83
N MET A 91 -8.10 -16.13 3.38
CA MET A 91 -7.32 -14.93 3.08
C MET A 91 -6.79 -14.28 4.36
N GLN A 92 -5.47 -14.12 4.46
CA GLN A 92 -4.84 -13.41 5.57
C GLN A 92 -4.83 -11.90 5.31
N ILE A 93 -5.70 -11.18 6.01
CA ILE A 93 -5.76 -9.71 5.99
C ILE A 93 -5.01 -9.17 7.20
N ARG A 94 -4.17 -8.16 6.98
CA ARG A 94 -3.50 -7.43 8.05
C ARG A 94 -4.33 -6.21 8.40
N GLU A 95 -4.88 -6.24 9.59
CA GLU A 95 -5.74 -5.18 10.13
C GLU A 95 -4.93 -4.16 10.93
N LEU A 96 -5.28 -2.88 10.76
CA LEU A 96 -4.72 -1.81 11.56
C LEU A 96 -5.43 -1.74 12.93
N VAL A 97 -4.73 -2.19 13.97
CA VAL A 97 -5.27 -2.20 15.35
C VAL A 97 -5.10 -0.84 16.03
N GLU A 98 -3.90 -0.24 15.94
CA GLU A 98 -3.59 1.05 16.56
C GLU A 98 -2.45 1.76 15.81
N ILE A 99 -2.37 3.09 15.94
CA ILE A 99 -1.23 3.90 15.46
C ILE A 99 -0.57 4.53 16.68
N ARG A 100 0.70 4.20 16.92
CA ARG A 100 1.49 4.77 18.02
C ARG A 100 2.49 5.81 17.47
N MET A 101 2.46 7.02 18.01
CA MET A 101 3.47 8.04 17.72
C MET A 101 4.69 7.85 18.63
N VAL A 102 5.87 7.67 18.04
CA VAL A 102 7.13 7.49 18.79
C VAL A 102 7.95 8.78 18.70
N LYS A 103 8.27 9.39 19.86
CA LYS A 103 9.19 10.54 19.93
C LYS A 103 10.63 10.04 19.80
N LYS A 104 11.35 10.47 18.75
CA LYS A 104 12.76 10.11 18.55
C LYS A 104 13.66 11.34 18.80
N PRO A 105 14.41 11.40 19.91
CA PRO A 105 15.33 12.51 20.16
C PRO A 105 16.49 12.46 19.15
N ILE A 106 16.91 13.63 18.67
CA ILE A 106 18.05 13.80 17.77
C ILE A 106 19.05 14.69 18.51
N TRP A 107 20.21 14.12 18.82
CA TRP A 107 21.29 14.81 19.51
C TRP A 107 22.30 15.31 18.49
N ARG A 108 22.88 16.49 18.75
CA ARG A 108 24.03 17.01 18.01
C ARG A 108 25.17 17.17 19.00
N ASP A 109 26.28 16.51 18.72
CA ASP A 109 27.51 16.71 19.47
C ASP A 109 28.13 18.06 19.11
N ARG A 110 28.40 18.90 20.11
CA ARG A 110 29.11 20.17 19.97
C ARG A 110 30.31 20.15 20.91
N LYS A 111 31.50 20.43 20.37
CA LYS A 111 32.68 20.75 21.18
C LYS A 111 32.64 22.24 21.52
N LEU A 112 32.87 22.57 22.79
CA LEU A 112 33.07 23.93 23.30
C LEU A 112 34.53 24.33 23.12
#